data_AF-A0A4W4E5K6-F1
#
_entry.id   AF-A0A4W4E5K6-F1
#
_cell.length_a   1.000
_cell.length_b   1.000
_cell.length_c   1.000
_cell.angle_alpha   90.00
_cell.angle_beta   90.00
_cell.angle_gamma   90.00
#
_symmetry.space_group_name_H-M   'P 1'
#
loop_
_entity.id
_entity.type
_entity.pdbx_description
1 polymer ?
#
loop_
_entity_poly.entity_id
_entity_poly.type
_entity_poly.pdbx_seq_one_letter_code
_entity_poly.pdbx_strand_id
1 'polypeptide(L)'
;MATAGASAQQYDTLEELMDINQHHLSVMGVGHPALDTLCRLTLAHGLHSKLTGAGGGGCGITLLRPGIEALWLALLEAGFECWETSIGGPGVLLHCATSLPQGVLDVLTSH
;
A
#
# COMPACT_ATOMS: atom_id res chain seq x y z
N MET A 1 -14.69 18.84 6.38
CA MET A 1 -15.38 17.99 7.37
C MET A 1 -14.34 17.01 7.89
N ALA A 2 -13.97 17.10 9.17
CA ALA A 2 -13.06 16.12 9.77
C ALA A 2 -13.80 14.77 9.81
N THR A 3 -13.36 13.80 9.02
CA THR A 3 -13.82 12.42 9.15
C THR A 3 -13.33 11.92 10.50
N ALA A 4 -14.23 11.53 11.40
CA ALA A 4 -13.86 10.78 12.59
C ALA A 4 -12.92 9.64 12.16
N GLY A 5 -11.74 9.56 12.77
CA GLY A 5 -10.77 8.51 12.45
C GLY A 5 -11.44 7.14 12.51
N ALA A 6 -11.09 6.26 11.57
CA ALA A 6 -11.65 4.91 11.57
C ALA A 6 -11.36 4.21 12.91
N SER A 7 -12.38 3.57 13.47
CA SER A 7 -12.28 2.79 14.70
C SER A 7 -11.41 1.55 14.52
N ALA A 8 -10.84 1.03 15.61
CA ALA A 8 -10.06 -0.20 15.58
C ALA A 8 -10.82 -1.38 14.92
N GLN A 9 -12.12 -1.51 15.21
CA GLN A 9 -12.98 -2.55 14.62
C GLN A 9 -13.10 -2.44 13.09
N GLN A 10 -13.05 -1.23 12.54
CA GLN A 10 -13.08 -1.02 11.09
C GLN A 10 -11.78 -1.47 10.43
N TYR A 11 -10.64 -1.24 11.10
CA TYR A 11 -9.36 -1.78 10.64
C TYR A 11 -9.35 -3.31 10.70
N ASP A 12 -9.83 -3.91 11.80
CA ASP A 12 -9.90 -5.37 11.94
C ASP A 12 -10.72 -6.00 10.79
N THR A 13 -11.88 -5.40 10.50
CA THR A 13 -12.73 -5.82 9.39
C THR A 13 -12.01 -5.70 8.04
N LEU A 14 -11.28 -4.59 7.82
CA LEU A 14 -10.60 -4.35 6.55
C LEU A 14 -9.44 -5.33 6.32
N GLU A 15 -8.70 -5.65 7.39
CA GLU A 15 -7.63 -6.64 7.37
C GLU A 15 -8.15 -8.03 7.01
N GLU A 16 -9.23 -8.48 7.65
CA GLU A 16 -9.89 -9.75 7.32
C GLU A 16 -10.36 -9.79 5.86
N LEU A 17 -10.97 -8.71 5.38
CA LEU A 17 -11.40 -8.61 3.98
C LEU A 17 -10.22 -8.63 3.00
N MET A 18 -9.08 -8.04 3.35
CA MET A 18 -7.87 -8.09 2.54
C MET A 18 -7.32 -9.51 2.45
N ASP A 19 -7.26 -10.22 3.57
CA ASP A 19 -6.77 -11.60 3.62
C ASP A 19 -7.67 -12.56 2.82
N ILE A 20 -8.99 -12.46 2.99
CA ILE A 20 -9.96 -13.25 2.23
C ILE A 20 -9.79 -13.00 0.74
N ASN A 21 -9.68 -11.72 0.33
CA ASN A 21 -9.53 -11.36 -1.07
C ASN A 21 -8.20 -11.85 -1.64
N GLN A 22 -7.10 -11.76 -0.90
CA GLN A 22 -5.80 -12.29 -1.33
C GLN A 22 -5.85 -13.81 -1.55
N HIS A 23 -6.52 -14.55 -0.66
CA HIS A 23 -6.71 -15.98 -0.84
C HIS A 23 -7.56 -16.30 -2.08
N HIS A 24 -8.66 -15.56 -2.31
CA HIS A 24 -9.47 -15.72 -3.52
C HIS A 24 -8.66 -15.46 -4.79
N LEU A 25 -7.85 -14.39 -4.82
CA LEU A 25 -6.98 -14.07 -5.95
C LEU A 25 -5.94 -15.16 -6.21
N SER A 26 -5.40 -15.75 -5.15
CA SER A 26 -4.46 -16.87 -5.25
C SER A 26 -5.14 -18.11 -5.85
N VAL A 27 -6.36 -18.44 -5.41
CA VAL A 27 -7.15 -19.56 -5.96
C VAL A 27 -7.55 -19.34 -7.42
N MET A 28 -7.78 -18.10 -7.84
CA MET A 28 -8.05 -17.76 -9.24
C MET A 28 -6.80 -17.90 -10.15
N GLY A 29 -5.62 -18.19 -9.59
CA GLY A 29 -4.40 -18.41 -10.36
C GLY A 29 -3.67 -17.14 -10.78
N VAL A 30 -4.03 -15.98 -10.22
CA VAL A 30 -3.35 -14.70 -10.50
C VAL A 30 -2.30 -14.34 -9.43
N GLY A 31 -1.92 -15.30 -8.59
CA GLY A 31 -0.85 -15.13 -7.60
C GLY A 31 0.55 -15.06 -8.21
N HIS A 32 1.56 -14.81 -7.37
CA HIS A 32 2.98 -14.83 -7.76
C HIS A 32 3.87 -15.00 -6.51
N PRO A 33 4.99 -15.78 -6.56
CA PRO A 33 5.83 -16.01 -5.39
C PRO A 33 6.34 -14.76 -4.68
N ALA A 34 6.59 -13.69 -5.43
CA ALA A 34 6.95 -12.37 -4.86
C ALA A 34 5.80 -11.76 -4.03
N LEU A 35 4.55 -11.88 -4.48
CA LEU A 35 3.38 -11.39 -3.74
C LEU A 35 3.11 -12.26 -2.51
N ASP A 36 3.33 -13.56 -2.60
CA ASP A 36 3.23 -14.47 -1.44
C ASP A 36 4.30 -14.13 -0.39
N THR A 37 5.51 -13.79 -0.84
CA THR A 37 6.60 -13.32 0.04
C THR A 37 6.24 -12.00 0.71
N LEU A 38 5.69 -11.04 -0.04
CA LEU A 38 5.19 -9.78 0.53
C LEU A 38 4.17 -10.06 1.64
N CYS A 39 3.11 -10.82 1.37
CA CYS A 39 2.05 -11.11 2.34
C CYS A 39 2.59 -11.84 3.58
N ARG A 40 3.53 -12.77 3.40
CA ARG A 40 4.15 -13.48 4.52
C ARG A 40 5.02 -12.56 5.39
N LEU A 41 5.80 -11.67 4.78
CA LEU A 41 6.67 -10.74 5.51
C LEU A 41 5.85 -9.72 6.31
N THR A 42 4.81 -9.17 5.69
CA THR A 42 3.94 -8.18 6.33
C THR A 42 3.14 -8.82 7.46
N LEU A 43 2.60 -10.02 7.26
CA LEU A 43 1.88 -10.77 8.30
C LEU A 43 2.76 -11.08 9.51
N ALA A 44 4.05 -11.38 9.29
CA ALA A 44 5.01 -11.59 10.39
C ALA A 44 5.22 -10.33 11.26
N HIS A 45 4.83 -9.15 10.76
CA HIS A 45 4.87 -7.87 11.46
C HIS A 45 3.46 -7.40 11.89
N GLY A 46 2.46 -8.27 11.83
CA GLY A 46 1.07 -7.95 12.18
C GLY A 46 0.36 -7.04 11.19
N LEU A 47 0.81 -7.03 9.92
CA LEU A 47 0.23 -6.22 8.86
C LEU A 47 -0.38 -7.11 7.77
N HIS A 48 -1.48 -6.63 7.20
CA HIS A 48 -2.24 -7.39 6.22
C HIS A 48 -2.06 -6.80 4.83
N SER A 49 -1.83 -7.68 3.86
CA SER A 49 -1.51 -7.29 2.49
C SER A 49 -2.31 -8.08 1.48
N LYS A 50 -2.51 -7.46 0.31
CA LYS A 50 -3.03 -8.14 -0.87
C LYS A 50 -2.38 -7.59 -2.13
N LEU A 51 -2.37 -8.37 -3.19
CA LEU A 51 -2.00 -7.89 -4.52
C LEU A 51 -2.97 -6.82 -5.01
N THR A 52 -2.53 -5.94 -5.91
CA THR A 52 -3.38 -4.94 -6.56
C THR A 52 -3.19 -4.97 -8.07
N GLY A 53 -4.27 -4.76 -8.83
CA GLY A 53 -4.28 -4.87 -10.28
C GLY A 53 -4.43 -6.31 -10.78
N ALA A 54 -3.72 -6.64 -11.87
CA ALA A 54 -3.92 -7.89 -12.61
C ALA A 54 -3.40 -9.15 -11.90
N GLY A 55 -2.44 -9.01 -10.98
CA GLY A 55 -1.71 -10.14 -10.39
C GLY A 55 -0.52 -10.58 -11.25
N GLY A 56 0.02 -11.78 -11.00
CA GLY A 56 1.21 -12.32 -11.66
C GLY A 56 2.51 -11.61 -11.29
N GLY A 57 2.51 -10.83 -10.19
CA GLY A 57 3.60 -9.97 -9.76
C GLY A 57 3.12 -8.54 -9.59
N GLY A 58 3.94 -7.57 -9.98
CA GLY A 58 3.61 -6.15 -9.88
C GLY A 58 3.55 -5.67 -8.44
N CYS A 59 2.48 -4.95 -8.09
CA CYS A 59 2.35 -4.28 -6.81
C CYS A 59 1.46 -5.04 -5.83
N GLY A 60 1.80 -4.97 -4.55
CA GLY A 60 0.89 -5.26 -3.46
C GLY A 60 0.57 -4.00 -2.66
N ILE A 61 -0.51 -4.05 -1.90
CA ILE A 61 -0.89 -3.02 -0.93
C ILE A 61 -0.88 -3.65 0.46
N THR A 62 -0.37 -2.89 1.43
CA THR A 62 -0.32 -3.27 2.85
C THR A 62 -1.07 -2.22 3.66
N LEU A 63 -2.01 -2.63 4.48
CA LEU A 63 -2.74 -1.71 5.35
C LEU A 63 -1.88 -1.37 6.57
N LEU A 64 -1.67 -0.07 6.80
CA LEU A 64 -0.94 0.41 7.97
C LEU A 64 -1.91 0.94 9.02
N ARG A 65 -1.75 0.46 10.26
CA ARG A 65 -2.39 1.06 11.44
C ARG A 65 -1.54 2.24 11.95
N PRO A 66 -2.16 3.23 12.62
CA PRO A 66 -1.40 4.28 13.29
C PRO A 66 -0.38 3.67 14.27
N GLY A 67 0.88 4.12 14.20
CA GLY A 67 1.94 3.74 15.15
C GLY A 67 2.77 2.50 14.78
N ILE A 68 2.75 2.06 13.53
CA ILE A 68 3.61 0.96 13.04
C ILE A 68 4.88 1.54 12.38
N GLU A 69 6.07 1.14 12.85
CA GLU A 69 7.35 1.67 12.34
C GLU A 69 8.28 0.60 11.71
N ALA A 70 8.04 -0.70 11.91
CA ALA A 70 9.10 -1.72 11.82
C ALA A 70 9.05 -2.68 10.61
N LEU A 71 8.56 -2.27 9.43
CA LEU A 71 8.45 -3.16 8.25
C LEU A 71 9.44 -2.84 7.11
N TRP A 72 9.91 -1.61 7.03
CA TRP A 72 10.57 -1.08 5.82
C TRP A 72 11.84 -1.84 5.42
N LEU A 73 12.72 -2.10 6.38
CA LEU A 73 13.99 -2.79 6.13
C LEU A 73 13.78 -4.21 5.58
N ALA A 74 12.84 -4.96 6.14
CA ALA A 74 12.55 -6.32 5.70
C ALA A 74 12.04 -6.37 4.25
N LEU A 75 11.26 -5.37 3.82
CA LEU A 75 10.79 -5.28 2.44
C LEU A 75 11.91 -4.88 1.47
N LEU A 76 12.76 -3.93 1.86
CA LEU A 76 13.92 -3.56 1.05
C LEU A 76 14.92 -4.72 0.90
N GLU A 77 15.20 -5.46 1.96
CA GLU A 77 16.09 -6.63 1.94
C GLU A 77 15.51 -7.77 1.07
N ALA A 78 14.18 -7.89 1.02
CA ALA A 78 13.49 -8.80 0.12
C ALA A 78 13.46 -8.32 -1.35
N GLY A 79 14.04 -7.15 -1.65
CA GLY A 79 14.19 -6.60 -2.99
C GLY A 79 12.96 -5.83 -3.50
N PHE A 80 12.04 -5.44 -2.62
CA PHE A 80 10.88 -4.64 -3.00
C PHE A 80 11.21 -3.15 -3.03
N GLU A 81 10.64 -2.46 -4.02
CA GLU A 81 10.50 -1.00 -3.96
C GLU A 81 9.19 -0.69 -3.23
N CYS A 82 9.28 0.13 -2.17
CA CYS A 82 8.17 0.40 -1.28
C CYS A 82 7.89 1.90 -1.24
N TRP A 83 6.64 2.25 -0.95
CA TRP A 83 6.21 3.62 -0.70
C TRP A 83 5.13 3.62 0.37
N GLU A 84 5.26 4.53 1.34
CA GLU A 84 4.16 4.85 2.23
C GLU A 84 3.27 5.90 1.58
N THR A 85 1.96 5.63 1.53
CA THR A 85 0.99 6.56 0.95
C THR A 85 -0.39 6.35 1.54
N SER A 86 -1.29 7.31 1.31
CA SER A 86 -2.71 7.24 1.69
C SER A 86 -3.59 6.86 0.51
N ILE A 87 -4.61 6.04 0.73
CA ILE A 87 -5.64 5.71 -0.27
C ILE A 87 -6.86 6.61 -0.08
N GLY A 88 -7.57 6.91 -1.17
CA GLY A 88 -8.78 7.74 -1.14
C GLY A 88 -8.50 9.24 -1.16
N GLY A 89 -7.34 9.64 -1.68
CA GLY A 89 -6.98 11.04 -1.86
C GLY A 89 -7.85 11.77 -2.91
N PRO A 90 -7.66 13.09 -3.05
CA PRO A 90 -8.34 13.87 -4.06
C PRO A 90 -8.12 13.33 -5.49
N GLY A 91 -9.10 13.54 -6.36
CA GLY A 91 -8.98 13.25 -7.79
C GLY A 91 -8.14 14.29 -8.53
N VAL A 92 -8.53 14.65 -9.75
CA VAL A 92 -7.82 15.67 -10.54
C VAL A 92 -7.87 17.02 -9.83
N LEU A 93 -6.69 17.65 -9.67
CA LEU A 93 -6.53 18.96 -9.04
C LEU A 93 -5.72 19.89 -9.94
N LEU A 94 -5.99 21.19 -9.82
CA LEU A 94 -5.15 22.26 -10.38
C LEU A 94 -4.30 22.85 -9.27
N HIS A 95 -2.98 22.86 -9.46
CA HIS A 95 -2.02 23.43 -8.52
C HIS A 95 -1.37 24.68 -9.11
N CYS A 96 -1.08 25.66 -8.26
CA CYS A 96 -0.17 26.75 -8.62
C CYS A 96 1.27 26.23 -8.51
N ALA A 97 2.19 26.71 -9.34
CA ALA A 97 3.61 26.30 -9.25
C ALA A 97 4.18 26.52 -7.84
N THR A 98 3.74 27.57 -7.13
CA THR A 98 4.18 27.87 -5.77
C THR A 98 3.63 26.92 -4.70
N SER A 99 2.66 26.06 -5.01
CA SER A 99 2.09 25.08 -4.07
C SER A 99 2.64 23.67 -4.27
N LEU A 100 3.55 23.46 -5.23
CA LEU A 100 4.18 22.16 -5.48
C LEU A 100 5.44 21.97 -4.62
N PRO A 101 5.75 20.74 -4.18
CA PRO A 101 7.04 20.44 -3.59
C PRO A 101 8.19 20.68 -4.58
N GLN A 102 9.35 21.13 -4.10
CA GLN A 102 10.48 21.49 -4.95
C GLN A 102 10.91 20.35 -5.88
N GLY A 103 11.00 19.11 -5.37
CA GLY A 103 11.36 17.96 -6.21
C GLY A 103 10.37 17.67 -7.34
N VAL A 104 9.09 18.05 -7.18
CA VAL A 104 8.09 17.95 -8.27
C VAL A 104 8.30 19.07 -9.29
N LEU A 105 8.56 20.29 -8.82
CA LEU A 105 8.90 21.42 -9.72
C LEU A 105 10.13 21.12 -10.56
N ASP A 106 11.18 20.56 -9.97
CA ASP A 106 12.44 20.26 -10.66
C ASP A 106 12.21 19.27 -11.81
N VAL A 107 11.43 18.21 -11.60
CA VAL A 107 11.08 17.23 -12.65
C VAL A 107 10.21 17.85 -13.76
N LEU A 108 9.28 18.75 -13.40
CA LEU A 108 8.39 19.40 -14.37
C LEU A 108 9.09 20.49 -15.18
N THR A 109 10.20 21.04 -14.68
CA THR A 109 10.96 22.13 -15.30
C THR A 109 12.31 21.70 -15.85
N SER A 110 12.72 20.44 -15.64
CA SER A 110 13.91 19.86 -16.26
C SER A 110 13.67 19.69 -17.77
N HIS A 111 14.17 20.66 -18.54
CA HIS A 111 14.37 20.59 -19.99
C HIS A 111 15.85 20.40 -20.30
#